data_AF-A0A0X3Q207-F1
#
_entry.id   AF-A0A0X3Q207-F1
#
_cell.length_a   1.000
_cell.length_b   1.000
_cell.length_c   1.000
_cell.angle_alpha   90.00
_cell.angle_beta   90.00
_cell.angle_gamma   90.00
#
_symmetry.space_group_name_H-M   'P 1'
#
loop_
_entity.id
_entity.type
_entity.pdbx_description
1 polymer ?
#
loop_
_entity_poly.entity_id
_entity_poly.type
_entity_poly.pdbx_seq_one_letter_code
_entity_poly.pdbx_strand_id
1 'polypeptide(L)'
;PYLTRCMYQLYQPMRFSCLLLLPGRIYGRHSSSFVPFMDRHNCLHFDLSTVVPTQKNCENVQSRILEQLSAVCNEVPPRCNAVWVHLLSSQCSLLPRLCAPPPDGQGFQLHHAKPKSLSLYRWLGPGDDRVPAFTTHQVAITADATLREVYEETGLQPTFRALMGVRESNGIPSTFGTAEILALCHLSLSGSPTEIASQLKLCPIEIKAADWFPLSSILDAQVLPTLEEIKKPTAPMQGLRITPLTRILAEMLVKENTMTQRPAFLSRRRVASIFPGYTHDIYLPGD
;
A
#
# COMPACT_ATOMS: atom_id res chain seq x y z
N PRO A 1 -7.54 37.79 -11.66
CA PRO A 1 -6.15 37.72 -11.11
C PRO A 1 -6.03 36.58 -10.09
N TYR A 2 -5.43 35.41 -10.33
CA TYR A 2 -4.64 34.87 -11.44
C TYR A 2 -4.74 33.33 -11.42
N LEU A 3 -4.76 32.74 -12.63
CA LEU A 3 -4.16 31.48 -13.07
C LEU A 3 -4.33 30.17 -12.26
N THR A 4 -5.37 29.43 -12.61
CA THR A 4 -5.37 27.96 -12.56
C THR A 4 -4.54 27.44 -13.73
N ARG A 5 -3.36 26.87 -13.46
CA ARG A 5 -2.53 26.21 -14.48
C ARG A 5 -2.69 24.70 -14.36
N CYS A 6 -3.77 24.16 -14.93
CA CYS A 6 -3.86 22.73 -15.25
C CYS A 6 -2.88 22.44 -16.39
N MET A 7 -1.72 21.87 -16.07
CA MET A 7 -0.86 21.22 -17.07
C MET A 7 -1.47 19.85 -17.41
N TYR A 8 -2.46 19.83 -18.30
CA TYR A 8 -2.67 18.68 -19.16
C TYR A 8 -1.53 18.70 -20.17
N GLN A 9 -0.42 18.04 -19.84
CA GLN A 9 0.56 17.70 -20.86
C GLN A 9 -0.03 16.54 -21.66
N LEU A 10 -0.74 16.90 -22.73
CA LEU A 10 -1.06 16.02 -23.84
C LEU A 10 0.22 15.27 -24.21
N TYR A 11 0.25 13.96 -23.91
CA TYR A 11 1.21 13.05 -24.52
C TYR A 11 0.89 13.02 -26.01
N GLN A 12 1.47 13.96 -26.75
CA GLN A 12 1.67 13.82 -28.18
C GLN A 12 2.52 12.55 -28.36
N PRO A 13 2.07 11.54 -29.11
CA PRO A 13 2.97 10.47 -29.50
C PRO A 13 4.02 11.11 -30.40
N MET A 14 5.22 11.35 -29.87
CA MET A 14 6.39 11.52 -30.72
C MET A 14 6.47 10.25 -31.55
N ARG A 15 6.20 10.38 -32.85
CA ARG A 15 6.52 9.34 -33.84
C ARG A 15 8.04 9.23 -33.87
N PHE A 16 8.59 8.41 -32.98
CA PHE A 16 9.93 7.88 -33.14
C PHE A 16 9.88 6.84 -34.26
N SER A 17 10.06 7.33 -35.49
CA SER A 17 10.55 6.53 -36.60
C SER A 17 12.02 6.21 -36.35
N CYS A 18 12.33 5.37 -35.36
CA CYS A 18 13.70 4.88 -35.18
C CYS A 18 13.68 3.45 -34.69
N LEU A 19 14.27 2.57 -35.51
CA LEU A 19 14.62 1.22 -35.17
C LEU A 19 15.32 1.16 -33.81
N LEU A 20 14.83 0.31 -32.92
CA LEU A 20 15.67 -0.25 -31.86
C LEU A 20 16.54 -1.32 -32.52
N LEU A 21 17.65 -0.86 -33.09
CA LEU A 21 18.74 -1.70 -33.55
C LEU A 21 19.40 -2.31 -32.32
N LEU A 22 19.02 -3.54 -31.96
CA LEU A 22 19.95 -4.44 -31.28
C LEU A 22 21.02 -4.81 -32.32
N PRO A 23 22.32 -4.69 -32.01
CA PRO A 23 23.38 -5.03 -32.94
C PRO A 23 23.40 -6.56 -33.11
N GLY A 24 22.78 -7.07 -34.19
CA GLY A 24 23.06 -8.43 -34.65
C GLY A 24 21.96 -9.20 -35.37
N ARG A 25 20.66 -8.96 -35.14
CA ARG A 25 19.59 -9.67 -35.85
C ARG A 25 18.35 -8.81 -36.10
N ILE A 26 17.96 -8.74 -37.36
CA ILE A 26 16.74 -8.08 -37.85
C ILE A 26 15.54 -8.87 -37.34
N TYR A 27 14.81 -8.38 -36.33
CA TYR A 27 13.45 -8.84 -36.10
C TYR A 27 12.55 -8.20 -37.14
N GLY A 28 12.28 -8.93 -38.22
CA GLY A 28 11.38 -8.48 -39.28
C GLY A 28 10.00 -8.11 -38.72
N ARG A 29 9.38 -7.09 -39.33
CA ARG A 29 7.95 -6.78 -39.14
C ARG A 29 7.11 -7.98 -39.57
N HIS A 30 6.90 -8.94 -38.67
CA HIS A 30 5.65 -9.68 -38.64
C HIS A 30 4.65 -8.81 -37.88
N SER A 31 3.49 -8.57 -38.48
CA SER A 31 2.39 -7.68 -38.09
C SER A 31 1.74 -7.95 -36.72
N SER A 32 2.43 -8.64 -35.81
CA SER A 32 2.01 -9.01 -34.46
C SER A 32 3.13 -8.80 -33.43
N SER A 33 4.07 -7.88 -33.70
CA SER A 33 5.24 -7.65 -32.85
C SER A 33 4.93 -6.64 -31.74
N PHE A 34 5.06 -7.12 -30.51
CA PHE A 34 5.08 -6.37 -29.24
C PHE A 34 6.12 -5.24 -29.33
N VAL A 35 5.73 -4.01 -29.00
CA VAL A 35 6.69 -2.90 -28.92
C VAL A 35 6.95 -2.64 -27.43
N PRO A 36 8.08 -3.15 -26.88
CA PRO A 36 8.45 -2.81 -25.53
C PRO A 36 8.82 -1.32 -25.46
N PHE A 37 8.63 -0.69 -24.30
CA PHE A 37 9.09 0.67 -24.06
C PHE A 37 10.16 0.70 -22.98
N MET A 38 11.10 1.64 -23.07
CA MET A 38 12.13 1.85 -22.06
C MET A 38 11.76 3.06 -21.19
N ASP A 39 11.84 2.90 -19.87
CA ASP A 39 11.57 3.99 -18.92
C ASP A 39 12.83 4.86 -18.68
N ARG A 40 12.68 5.91 -17.86
CA ARG A 40 13.78 6.82 -17.50
C ARG A 40 14.87 6.18 -16.62
N HIS A 41 14.60 5.01 -16.06
CA HIS A 41 15.50 4.25 -15.19
C HIS A 41 16.20 3.10 -15.94
N ASN A 42 16.10 3.09 -17.27
CA ASN A 42 16.65 2.06 -18.13
C ASN A 42 16.02 0.67 -17.91
N CYS A 43 14.74 0.64 -17.55
CA CYS A 43 13.94 -0.57 -17.44
C CYS A 43 13.14 -0.77 -18.73
N LEU A 44 13.17 -1.99 -19.28
CA LEU A 44 12.42 -2.35 -20.49
C LEU A 44 11.11 -3.02 -20.11
N HIS A 45 9.98 -2.49 -20.57
CA HIS A 45 8.65 -2.96 -20.20
C HIS A 45 7.95 -3.67 -21.36
N PHE A 46 7.44 -4.88 -21.06
CA PHE A 46 6.58 -5.68 -21.94
C PHE A 46 5.16 -5.68 -21.38
N ASP A 47 4.23 -5.05 -22.08
CA ASP A 47 2.81 -5.09 -21.73
C ASP A 47 2.07 -6.15 -22.55
N LEU A 48 1.85 -7.32 -21.95
CA LEU A 48 1.14 -8.41 -22.61
C LEU A 48 -0.38 -8.23 -22.56
N SER A 49 -0.92 -7.24 -21.84
CA SER A 49 -2.37 -6.99 -21.81
C SER A 49 -2.93 -6.60 -23.18
N THR A 50 -2.09 -6.05 -24.05
CA THR A 50 -2.40 -5.71 -25.43
C THR A 50 -2.57 -6.94 -26.35
N VAL A 51 -2.29 -8.14 -25.82
CA VAL A 51 -2.29 -9.39 -26.56
C VAL A 51 -3.59 -10.11 -26.30
N VAL A 52 -4.53 -10.00 -27.25
CA VAL A 52 -5.78 -10.77 -27.23
C VAL A 52 -5.51 -12.14 -27.86
N PRO A 53 -5.47 -13.25 -27.11
CA PRO A 53 -5.29 -14.56 -27.70
C PRO A 53 -6.58 -14.93 -28.44
N THR A 54 -6.51 -15.10 -29.77
CA THR A 54 -7.58 -15.78 -30.49
C THR A 54 -7.40 -17.29 -30.34
N GLN A 55 -8.49 -18.02 -30.06
CA GLN A 55 -8.50 -19.45 -29.73
C GLN A 55 -7.69 -20.36 -30.70
N LYS A 56 -7.50 -19.93 -31.95
CA LYS A 56 -6.75 -20.68 -32.98
C LYS A 56 -5.22 -20.56 -32.88
N ASN A 57 -4.66 -19.67 -32.07
CA ASN A 57 -3.22 -19.34 -32.07
C ASN A 57 -2.56 -19.31 -30.68
N CYS A 58 -3.22 -19.77 -29.62
CA CYS A 58 -2.74 -19.61 -28.24
C CYS A 58 -1.33 -20.20 -27.99
N GLU A 59 -1.07 -21.43 -28.43
CA GLU A 59 0.23 -22.10 -28.23
C GLU A 59 1.37 -21.39 -29.00
N ASN A 60 1.07 -20.89 -30.20
CA ASN A 60 2.01 -20.13 -31.02
C ASN A 60 2.34 -18.77 -30.40
N VAL A 61 1.36 -18.10 -29.78
CA VAL A 61 1.55 -16.79 -29.15
C VAL A 61 2.38 -16.91 -27.87
N GLN A 62 2.09 -17.89 -27.02
CA GLN A 62 2.85 -18.13 -25.78
C GLN A 62 4.32 -18.44 -26.06
N SER A 63 4.58 -19.33 -27.04
CA SER A 63 5.94 -19.70 -27.42
C SER A 63 6.74 -18.49 -27.95
N ARG A 64 6.11 -17.63 -28.75
CA ARG A 64 6.73 -16.40 -29.26
C ARG A 64 7.05 -15.39 -28.15
N ILE A 65 6.16 -15.22 -27.18
CA ILE A 65 6.41 -14.36 -26.01
C ILE A 65 7.66 -14.84 -25.26
N LEU A 66 7.73 -16.15 -25.00
CA LEU A 66 8.84 -16.74 -24.25
C LEU A 66 10.17 -16.68 -25.02
N GLU A 67 10.13 -16.87 -26.34
CA GLU A 67 11.30 -16.72 -27.21
C GLU A 67 11.82 -15.28 -27.22
N GLN A 68 10.93 -14.29 -27.36
CA GLN A 68 11.30 -12.87 -27.33
C GLN A 68 11.88 -12.45 -25.99
N LEU A 69 11.23 -12.84 -24.87
CA LEU A 69 11.74 -12.54 -23.54
C LEU A 69 13.08 -13.24 -23.28
N SER A 70 13.26 -14.46 -23.77
CA SER A 70 14.54 -15.18 -23.68
C SER A 70 15.65 -14.45 -24.42
N ALA A 71 15.40 -14.03 -25.67
CA ALA A 71 16.39 -13.28 -26.46
C ALA A 71 16.81 -11.99 -25.75
N VAL A 72 15.85 -11.23 -25.24
CA VAL A 72 16.11 -9.97 -24.52
C VAL A 72 16.85 -10.19 -23.21
N CYS A 73 16.49 -11.21 -22.43
CA CYS A 73 17.15 -11.48 -21.16
C CYS A 73 18.58 -12.06 -21.33
N ASN A 74 18.87 -12.72 -22.45
CA ASN A 74 20.17 -13.34 -22.72
C ASN A 74 21.15 -12.40 -23.42
N GLU A 75 20.69 -11.60 -24.38
CA GLU A 75 21.54 -10.66 -25.12
C GLU A 75 21.80 -9.36 -24.34
N VAL A 76 21.03 -9.12 -23.25
CA VAL A 76 21.04 -7.94 -22.36
C VAL A 76 21.21 -6.63 -23.14
N PRO A 77 20.11 -5.92 -23.49
CA PRO A 77 20.22 -4.68 -24.24
C PRO A 77 21.20 -3.70 -23.58
N PRO A 78 22.07 -3.02 -24.36
CA PRO A 78 23.01 -2.07 -23.80
C PRO A 78 22.28 -1.04 -22.95
N ARG A 79 22.76 -0.83 -21.71
CA ARG A 79 22.13 0.06 -20.73
C ARG A 79 20.71 -0.37 -20.34
N CYS A 80 20.41 -1.65 -20.24
CA CYS A 80 19.17 -2.15 -19.62
C CYS A 80 19.46 -2.65 -18.21
N ASN A 81 18.80 -2.06 -17.21
CA ASN A 81 18.96 -2.44 -15.81
C ASN A 81 18.00 -3.57 -15.41
N ALA A 82 16.78 -3.56 -15.94
CA ALA A 82 15.77 -4.56 -15.64
C ALA A 82 14.79 -4.73 -16.79
N VAL A 83 14.20 -5.92 -16.89
CA VAL A 83 13.06 -6.20 -17.76
C VAL A 83 11.82 -6.37 -16.89
N TRP A 84 10.72 -5.74 -17.28
CA TRP A 84 9.41 -5.85 -16.65
C TRP A 84 8.42 -6.49 -17.60
N VAL A 85 7.57 -7.38 -17.07
CA VAL A 85 6.53 -8.06 -17.83
C VAL A 85 5.20 -7.87 -17.10
N HIS A 86 4.23 -7.29 -17.79
CA HIS A 86 2.87 -7.10 -17.29
C HIS A 86 1.93 -8.11 -17.94
N LEU A 87 1.24 -8.90 -17.11
CA LEU A 87 0.32 -9.96 -17.49
C LEU A 87 -1.10 -9.60 -17.07
N LEU A 88 -2.09 -10.05 -17.84
CA LEU A 88 -3.48 -10.18 -17.38
C LEU A 88 -3.69 -11.52 -16.67
N SER A 89 -4.74 -11.64 -15.86
CA SER A 89 -5.10 -12.91 -15.19
C SER A 89 -5.23 -14.10 -16.15
N SER A 90 -5.69 -13.86 -17.38
CA SER A 90 -5.80 -14.90 -18.43
C SER A 90 -4.45 -15.43 -18.94
N GLN A 91 -3.36 -14.74 -18.63
CA GLN A 91 -2.00 -15.05 -19.09
C GLN A 91 -1.12 -15.63 -17.99
N CYS A 92 -1.65 -15.81 -16.77
CA CYS A 92 -0.91 -16.36 -15.64
C CYS A 92 -0.43 -17.81 -15.85
N SER A 93 -0.91 -18.51 -16.87
CA SER A 93 -0.37 -19.82 -17.29
C SER A 93 1.09 -19.75 -17.76
N LEU A 94 1.61 -18.57 -18.08
CA LEU A 94 3.02 -18.34 -18.42
C LEU A 94 3.96 -18.31 -17.21
N LEU A 95 3.43 -18.14 -16.00
CA LEU A 95 4.23 -17.92 -14.78
C LEU A 95 5.26 -19.01 -14.50
N PRO A 96 4.94 -20.32 -14.59
CA PRO A 96 5.93 -21.35 -14.31
C PRO A 96 7.19 -21.24 -15.18
N ARG A 97 7.03 -20.87 -16.46
CA ARG A 97 8.16 -20.71 -17.38
C ARG A 97 8.89 -19.38 -17.18
N LEU A 98 8.15 -18.29 -16.97
CA LEU A 98 8.74 -16.97 -16.74
C LEU A 98 9.58 -16.94 -15.45
N CYS A 99 9.09 -17.56 -14.38
CA CYS A 99 9.73 -17.53 -13.08
C CYS A 99 10.82 -18.60 -12.88
N ALA A 100 10.79 -19.69 -13.65
CA ALA A 100 11.82 -20.72 -13.55
C ALA A 100 13.22 -20.11 -13.83
N PRO A 101 14.25 -20.48 -13.04
CA PRO A 101 15.59 -19.96 -13.25
C PRO A 101 16.15 -20.41 -14.61
N PRO A 102 17.08 -19.65 -15.21
CA PRO A 102 17.82 -20.13 -16.37
C PRO A 102 18.58 -21.44 -16.05
N PRO A 103 18.68 -22.40 -16.97
CA PRO A 103 18.22 -22.35 -18.36
C PRO A 103 16.74 -22.74 -18.57
N ASP A 104 16.06 -23.25 -17.54
CA ASP A 104 14.72 -23.83 -17.65
C ASP A 104 13.61 -22.77 -17.84
N GLY A 105 13.91 -21.52 -17.48
CA GLY A 105 13.04 -20.37 -17.68
C GLY A 105 13.77 -19.05 -17.77
N GLN A 106 13.01 -17.95 -17.65
CA GLN A 106 13.54 -16.61 -17.79
C GLN A 106 13.95 -15.94 -16.47
N GLY A 107 13.78 -16.57 -15.32
CA GLY A 107 14.23 -16.07 -14.01
C GLY A 107 13.55 -14.78 -13.55
N PHE A 108 12.31 -14.53 -13.97
CA PHE A 108 11.52 -13.40 -13.48
C PHE A 108 11.05 -13.61 -12.04
N GLN A 109 10.94 -12.52 -11.30
CA GLN A 109 10.38 -12.47 -9.96
C GLN A 109 9.03 -11.74 -9.97
N LEU A 110 8.09 -12.18 -9.13
CA LEU A 110 6.83 -11.48 -8.92
C LEU A 110 7.10 -10.16 -8.19
N HIS A 111 6.43 -9.08 -8.60
CA HIS A 111 6.60 -7.77 -7.97
C HIS A 111 5.31 -7.19 -7.43
N HIS A 112 4.25 -7.15 -8.25
CA HIS A 112 2.98 -6.59 -7.83
C HIS A 112 1.79 -7.20 -8.55
N ALA A 113 0.68 -7.33 -7.82
CA ALA A 113 -0.58 -7.80 -8.34
C ALA A 113 -1.67 -6.73 -8.15
N LYS A 114 -2.53 -6.61 -9.16
CA LYS A 114 -3.83 -5.94 -9.10
C LYS A 114 -4.90 -7.01 -9.35
N PRO A 115 -6.19 -6.74 -9.09
CA PRO A 115 -7.25 -7.76 -9.24
C PRO A 115 -7.27 -8.50 -10.59
N LYS A 116 -6.84 -7.84 -11.68
CA LYS A 116 -6.84 -8.40 -13.04
C LYS A 116 -5.48 -8.42 -13.73
N SER A 117 -4.40 -8.06 -13.04
CA SER A 117 -3.08 -7.99 -13.65
C SER A 117 -1.97 -8.32 -12.67
N LEU A 118 -0.86 -8.82 -13.19
CA LEU A 118 0.31 -9.22 -12.44
C LEU A 118 1.54 -8.70 -13.15
N SER A 119 2.50 -8.19 -12.39
CA SER A 119 3.75 -7.69 -12.93
C SER A 119 4.91 -8.46 -12.35
N LEU A 120 5.82 -8.80 -13.26
CA LEU A 120 7.07 -9.46 -12.96
C LEU A 120 8.23 -8.58 -13.39
N TYR A 121 9.39 -8.83 -12.80
CA TYR A 121 10.62 -8.19 -13.23
C TYR A 121 11.82 -9.12 -13.13
N ARG A 122 12.87 -8.82 -13.89
CA ARG A 122 14.19 -9.43 -13.75
C ARG A 122 15.24 -8.34 -13.83
N TRP A 123 16.11 -8.28 -12.82
CA TRP A 123 17.30 -7.43 -12.85
C TRP A 123 18.35 -8.02 -13.79
N LEU A 124 18.88 -7.19 -14.69
CA LEU A 124 19.94 -7.51 -15.65
C LEU A 124 21.16 -6.58 -15.51
N GLY A 125 21.02 -5.49 -14.73
CA GLY A 125 22.06 -4.51 -14.52
C GLY A 125 23.25 -5.07 -13.72
N PRO A 126 24.43 -4.43 -13.82
CA PRO A 126 25.58 -4.81 -13.02
C PRO A 126 25.35 -4.51 -11.53
N GLY A 127 25.83 -5.40 -10.67
CA GLY A 127 25.74 -5.26 -9.22
C GLY A 127 24.37 -5.59 -8.66
N ASP A 128 24.12 -5.11 -7.44
CA ASP A 128 22.93 -5.46 -6.66
C ASP A 128 21.63 -4.94 -7.31
N ASP A 129 20.56 -5.71 -7.12
CA ASP A 129 19.22 -5.35 -7.57
C ASP A 129 18.73 -4.07 -6.87
N ARG A 130 18.40 -3.05 -7.67
CA ARG A 130 17.92 -1.75 -7.18
C ARG A 130 16.40 -1.59 -7.28
N VAL A 131 15.69 -2.63 -7.71
CA VAL A 131 14.23 -2.62 -7.68
C VAL A 131 13.76 -2.73 -6.23
N PRO A 132 12.91 -1.80 -5.75
CA PRO A 132 12.37 -1.90 -4.39
C PRO A 132 11.61 -3.22 -4.22
N ALA A 133 11.87 -3.94 -3.14
CA ALA A 133 11.20 -5.21 -2.84
C ALA A 133 9.67 -5.09 -2.77
N PHE A 134 9.16 -3.89 -2.44
CA PHE A 134 7.73 -3.58 -2.37
C PHE A 134 7.41 -2.32 -3.19
N THR A 135 6.20 -2.27 -3.75
CA THR A 135 5.76 -1.22 -4.69
C THR A 135 5.81 0.19 -4.12
N THR A 136 5.67 0.36 -2.81
CA THR A 136 5.80 1.65 -2.12
C THR A 136 6.11 1.44 -0.63
N HIS A 137 7.12 2.14 -0.09
CA HIS A 137 7.34 2.29 1.36
C HIS A 137 6.54 3.48 1.95
N GLN A 138 5.61 4.04 1.17
CA GLN A 138 4.82 5.20 1.57
C GLN A 138 3.48 4.74 2.11
N VAL A 139 3.18 5.12 3.34
CA VAL A 139 1.88 4.91 3.97
C VAL A 139 1.24 6.28 4.16
N ALA A 140 0.09 6.48 3.52
CA ALA A 140 -0.71 7.69 3.66
C ALA A 140 -1.83 7.44 4.66
N ILE A 141 -1.87 8.23 5.73
CA ILE A 141 -2.97 8.24 6.69
C ILE A 141 -3.86 9.43 6.33
N THR A 142 -5.06 9.18 5.80
CA THR A 142 -5.99 10.25 5.40
C THR A 142 -7.10 10.40 6.43
N ALA A 143 -7.46 11.66 6.72
CA ALA A 143 -8.63 11.98 7.53
C ALA A 143 -9.89 11.32 6.95
N ASP A 144 -10.05 11.35 5.63
CA ASP A 144 -11.20 10.77 4.93
C ASP A 144 -11.36 9.27 5.21
N ALA A 145 -10.27 8.50 5.23
CA ALA A 145 -10.34 7.08 5.57
C ALA A 145 -10.83 6.89 7.01
N THR A 146 -10.25 7.59 7.98
CA THR A 146 -10.67 7.51 9.38
C THR A 146 -12.14 7.90 9.57
N LEU A 147 -12.59 8.99 8.93
CA LEU A 147 -13.97 9.46 9.01
C LEU A 147 -14.96 8.49 8.37
N ARG A 148 -14.58 7.90 7.23
CA ARG A 148 -15.36 6.87 6.54
C ARG A 148 -15.55 5.63 7.42
N GLU A 149 -14.49 5.10 8.02
CA GLU A 149 -14.58 3.91 8.90
C GLU A 149 -15.56 4.14 10.05
N VAL A 150 -15.46 5.28 10.75
CA VAL A 150 -16.40 5.59 11.85
C VAL A 150 -17.83 5.71 11.35
N TYR A 151 -18.05 6.32 10.18
CA TYR A 151 -19.38 6.43 9.60
C TYR A 151 -19.96 5.07 9.18
N GLU A 152 -19.16 4.22 8.53
CA GLU A 152 -19.59 2.88 8.08
C GLU A 152 -19.94 1.97 9.26
N GLU A 153 -19.16 2.02 10.34
CA GLU A 153 -19.40 1.19 11.52
C GLU A 153 -20.50 1.73 12.44
N THR A 154 -20.60 3.05 12.61
CA THR A 154 -21.44 3.65 13.68
C THR A 154 -22.52 4.61 13.19
N GLY A 155 -22.52 4.99 11.92
CA GLY A 155 -23.40 6.02 11.35
C GLY A 155 -23.09 7.45 11.80
N LEU A 156 -22.10 7.65 12.68
CA LEU A 156 -21.73 8.97 13.19
C LEU A 156 -20.86 9.72 12.19
N GLN A 157 -20.97 11.05 12.22
CA GLN A 157 -20.22 11.94 11.32
C GLN A 157 -19.31 12.87 12.12
N PRO A 158 -18.17 12.37 12.63
CA PRO A 158 -17.24 13.19 13.37
C PRO A 158 -16.46 14.17 12.46
N THR A 159 -15.79 15.11 13.10
CA THR A 159 -14.78 15.98 12.49
C THR A 159 -13.40 15.49 12.88
N PHE A 160 -12.50 15.38 11.89
CA PHE A 160 -11.11 15.02 12.15
C PHE A 160 -10.42 16.19 12.85
N ARG A 161 -9.77 15.92 13.98
CA ARG A 161 -9.00 16.94 14.71
C ARG A 161 -7.51 16.77 14.48
N ALA A 162 -6.98 15.56 14.64
CA ALA A 162 -5.56 15.30 14.38
C ALA A 162 -5.16 13.83 14.39
N LEU A 163 -3.96 13.59 13.87
CA LEU A 163 -3.17 12.40 14.18
C LEU A 163 -2.45 12.60 15.53
N MET A 164 -2.72 11.73 16.49
CA MET A 164 -2.11 11.73 17.83
C MET A 164 -0.83 10.92 17.90
N GLY A 165 -0.74 9.85 17.11
CA GLY A 165 0.39 8.92 17.15
C GLY A 165 0.33 7.87 16.05
N VAL A 166 1.47 7.24 15.80
CA VAL A 166 1.60 6.09 14.90
C VAL A 166 2.37 5.02 15.64
N ARG A 167 1.88 3.77 15.54
CA ARG A 167 2.55 2.59 16.08
C ARG A 167 2.89 1.67 14.92
N GLU A 168 4.15 1.28 14.84
CA GLU A 168 4.60 0.20 13.95
C GLU A 168 4.77 -1.08 14.76
N SER A 169 4.30 -2.20 14.24
CA SER A 169 4.48 -3.53 14.83
C SER A 169 5.10 -4.47 13.81
N ASN A 170 6.23 -5.06 14.19
CA ASN A 170 7.00 -5.97 13.36
C ASN A 170 7.01 -7.37 13.96
N GLY A 171 7.31 -8.38 13.13
CA GLY A 171 7.49 -9.76 13.58
C GLY A 171 6.20 -10.47 14.00
N ILE A 172 5.04 -9.98 13.59
CA ILE A 172 3.76 -10.66 13.80
C ILE A 172 3.71 -11.86 12.84
N PRO A 173 3.58 -13.11 13.31
CA PRO A 173 3.64 -14.28 12.42
C PRO A 173 2.61 -14.27 11.29
N SER A 174 1.41 -13.71 11.52
CA SER A 174 0.33 -13.63 10.54
C SER A 174 0.55 -12.58 9.45
N THR A 175 1.55 -11.71 9.59
CA THR A 175 1.82 -10.65 8.62
C THR A 175 2.88 -11.05 7.58
N PHE A 176 3.36 -12.31 7.59
CA PHE A 176 4.32 -12.84 6.61
C PHE A 176 5.53 -11.93 6.38
N GLY A 177 6.07 -11.36 7.46
CA GLY A 177 7.22 -10.45 7.42
C GLY A 177 6.90 -8.99 7.07
N THR A 178 5.62 -8.63 6.93
CA THR A 178 5.18 -7.23 6.75
C THR A 178 4.94 -6.53 8.09
N ALA A 179 5.23 -5.24 8.14
CA ALA A 179 4.95 -4.38 9.29
C ALA A 179 3.45 -4.02 9.33
N GLU A 180 2.85 -4.02 10.52
CA GLU A 180 1.53 -3.43 10.77
C GLU A 180 1.71 -2.00 11.26
N ILE A 181 1.09 -1.04 10.58
CA ILE A 181 1.06 0.37 11.00
C ILE A 181 -0.34 0.72 11.49
N LEU A 182 -0.42 1.22 12.71
CA LEU A 182 -1.64 1.72 13.32
C LEU A 182 -1.54 3.22 13.57
N ALA A 183 -2.47 3.98 13.01
CA ALA A 183 -2.59 5.41 13.21
C ALA A 183 -3.67 5.74 14.25
N LEU A 184 -3.34 6.62 15.20
CA LEU A 184 -4.24 7.03 16.27
C LEU A 184 -4.78 8.42 15.96
N CYS A 185 -6.07 8.53 15.70
CA CYS A 185 -6.70 9.77 15.27
C CYS A 185 -7.65 10.31 16.36
N HIS A 186 -7.55 11.62 16.65
CA HIS A 186 -8.49 12.34 17.48
C HIS A 186 -9.62 12.88 16.60
N LEU A 187 -10.85 12.50 16.95
CA LEU A 187 -12.08 12.90 16.29
C LEU A 187 -12.98 13.65 17.28
N SER A 188 -13.81 14.56 16.77
CA SER A 188 -14.76 15.34 17.58
C SER A 188 -16.16 15.26 16.99
N LEU A 189 -17.13 14.95 17.83
CA LEU A 189 -18.55 15.01 17.51
C LEU A 189 -19.16 16.31 18.05
N SER A 190 -20.18 16.79 17.36
CA SER A 190 -20.96 17.96 17.75
C SER A 190 -22.31 17.52 18.30
N GLY A 191 -22.78 18.20 19.34
CA GLY A 191 -24.08 17.91 19.97
C GLY A 191 -23.95 17.34 21.38
N SER A 192 -25.09 17.21 22.05
CA SER A 192 -25.19 16.60 23.37
C SER A 192 -25.01 15.07 23.29
N PRO A 193 -24.61 14.40 24.39
CA PRO A 193 -24.49 12.95 24.43
C PRO A 193 -25.76 12.21 23.99
N THR A 194 -26.94 12.73 24.34
CA THR A 194 -28.23 12.14 23.97
C THR A 194 -28.50 12.24 22.46
N GLU A 195 -28.17 13.38 21.85
CA GLU A 195 -28.29 13.56 20.40
C GLU A 195 -27.35 12.63 19.65
N ILE A 196 -26.10 12.51 20.11
CA ILE A 196 -25.11 11.60 19.54
C ILE A 196 -25.59 10.14 19.65
N ALA A 197 -26.08 9.73 20.83
CA ALA A 197 -26.60 8.38 21.04
C ALA A 197 -27.78 8.06 20.11
N SER A 198 -28.65 9.04 19.83
CA SER A 198 -29.78 8.85 18.91
C SER A 198 -29.38 8.65 17.44
N GLN A 199 -28.19 9.10 17.06
CA GLN A 199 -27.65 8.97 15.70
C GLN A 199 -26.90 7.65 15.46
N LEU A 200 -26.61 6.91 16.54
CA LEU A 200 -25.82 5.69 16.50
C LEU A 200 -26.55 4.60 15.72
N LYS A 201 -25.92 4.11 14.65
CA LYS A 201 -26.40 3.03 13.80
C LYS A 201 -25.26 2.05 13.58
N LEU A 202 -25.27 0.97 14.37
CA LEU A 202 -24.20 -0.02 14.33
C LEU A 202 -24.27 -0.87 13.07
N CYS A 203 -23.12 -1.07 12.42
CA CYS A 203 -22.98 -2.04 11.35
C CYS A 203 -23.24 -3.45 11.90
N PRO A 204 -24.27 -4.18 11.41
CA PRO A 204 -24.65 -5.47 11.98
C PRO A 204 -23.67 -6.60 11.65
N ILE A 205 -22.71 -6.36 10.75
CA ILE A 205 -21.73 -7.34 10.28
C ILE A 205 -20.42 -7.20 11.05
N GLU A 206 -19.96 -5.97 11.29
CA GLU A 206 -18.60 -5.71 11.77
C GLU A 206 -18.53 -5.51 13.28
N ILE A 207 -19.52 -4.83 13.88
CA ILE A 207 -19.49 -4.49 15.30
C ILE A 207 -20.71 -5.03 16.05
N LYS A 208 -20.44 -5.62 17.22
CA LYS A 208 -21.49 -6.24 18.05
C LYS A 208 -22.24 -5.22 18.93
N ALA A 209 -21.52 -4.23 19.45
CA ALA A 209 -22.04 -3.22 20.37
C ALA A 209 -21.10 -2.00 20.40
N ALA A 210 -21.63 -0.84 20.73
CA ALA A 210 -20.86 0.37 21.03
C ALA A 210 -21.52 1.12 22.18
N ASP A 211 -20.71 1.74 23.04
CA ASP A 211 -21.19 2.52 24.19
C ASP A 211 -20.19 3.64 24.51
N TRP A 212 -20.66 4.68 25.20
CA TRP A 212 -19.87 5.83 25.60
C TRP A 212 -19.34 5.62 27.02
N PHE A 213 -18.00 5.57 27.15
CA PHE A 213 -17.35 5.44 28.44
C PHE A 213 -16.71 6.76 28.90
N PRO A 214 -16.95 7.18 30.15
CA PRO A 214 -16.12 8.21 30.76
C PRO A 214 -14.65 7.80 30.74
N LEU A 215 -13.76 8.76 30.51
CA LEU A 215 -12.33 8.48 30.45
C LEU A 215 -11.81 7.89 31.76
N SER A 216 -12.35 8.32 32.91
CA SER A 216 -12.06 7.73 34.22
C SER A 216 -12.40 6.24 34.27
N SER A 217 -13.56 5.83 33.74
CA SER A 217 -13.95 4.41 33.68
C SER A 217 -12.98 3.59 32.84
N ILE A 218 -12.44 4.17 31.76
CA ILE A 218 -11.38 3.54 30.98
C ILE A 218 -10.10 3.45 31.82
N LEU A 219 -9.70 4.52 32.51
CA LEU A 219 -8.51 4.57 33.40
C LEU A 219 -8.55 3.54 34.53
N ASP A 220 -9.73 3.24 35.05
CA ASP A 220 -9.92 2.25 36.12
C ASP A 220 -10.11 0.81 35.60
N ALA A 221 -10.25 0.64 34.27
CA ALA A 221 -10.48 -0.67 33.66
C ALA A 221 -9.29 -1.64 33.82
N GLN A 222 -9.59 -2.94 33.82
CA GLN A 222 -8.55 -3.98 33.82
C GLN A 222 -7.89 -4.06 32.43
N VAL A 223 -6.57 -3.96 32.38
CA VAL A 223 -5.81 -4.10 31.13
C VAL A 223 -5.47 -5.56 30.88
N LEU A 224 -5.90 -6.10 29.73
CA LEU A 224 -5.59 -7.47 29.32
C LEU A 224 -4.42 -7.46 28.32
N PRO A 225 -3.23 -8.00 28.69
CA PRO A 225 -2.02 -7.86 27.89
C PRO A 225 -2.03 -8.64 26.56
N THR A 226 -2.90 -9.65 26.39
CA THR A 226 -2.94 -10.44 25.14
C THR A 226 -4.34 -10.86 24.72
N LEU A 227 -4.55 -11.03 23.40
CA LEU A 227 -5.76 -11.63 22.82
C LEU A 227 -6.02 -13.06 23.34
N GLU A 228 -4.96 -13.80 23.68
CA GLU A 228 -5.01 -15.13 24.28
C GLU A 228 -5.67 -15.12 25.66
N GLU A 229 -5.35 -14.12 26.49
CA GLU A 229 -5.97 -13.96 27.82
C GLU A 229 -7.43 -13.51 27.74
N ILE A 230 -7.81 -12.77 26.71
CA ILE A 230 -9.22 -12.43 26.43
C ILE A 230 -10.04 -13.70 26.14
N LYS A 231 -9.44 -14.69 25.48
CA LYS A 231 -10.10 -15.96 25.10
C LYS A 231 -10.17 -16.98 26.24
N LYS A 232 -9.36 -16.84 27.30
CA LYS A 232 -9.40 -17.74 28.45
C LYS A 232 -10.74 -17.57 29.19
N PRO A 233 -11.49 -18.66 29.45
CA PRO A 233 -12.67 -18.59 30.30
C PRO A 233 -12.24 -18.18 31.70
N THR A 234 -12.43 -16.91 32.01
CA THR A 234 -12.20 -16.37 33.35
C THR A 234 -13.54 -16.37 34.08
N ALA A 235 -13.51 -16.60 35.40
CA ALA A 235 -14.67 -16.41 36.27
C ALA A 235 -15.32 -15.03 36.00
N PRO A 236 -16.64 -14.87 36.24
CA PRO A 236 -17.32 -13.60 36.02
C PRO A 236 -16.72 -12.51 36.92
N MET A 237 -15.69 -11.83 36.43
CA MET A 237 -15.13 -10.65 37.08
C MET A 237 -15.91 -9.43 36.62
N GLN A 238 -16.37 -8.65 37.60
CA GLN A 238 -17.08 -7.39 37.37
C GLN A 238 -16.09 -6.32 36.94
N GLY A 239 -16.34 -5.64 35.81
CA GLY A 239 -15.58 -4.47 35.38
C GLY A 239 -15.29 -4.41 33.87
N LEU A 240 -14.98 -3.21 33.39
CA LEU A 240 -14.54 -2.97 32.01
C LEU A 240 -13.15 -3.58 31.81
N ARG A 241 -12.94 -4.26 30.68
CA ARG A 241 -11.65 -4.83 30.28
C ARG A 241 -11.20 -4.18 28.98
N ILE A 242 -9.96 -3.73 28.93
CA ILE A 242 -9.44 -2.96 27.80
C ILE A 242 -8.08 -3.49 27.35
N THR A 243 -7.67 -3.10 26.14
CA THR A 243 -6.34 -3.41 25.62
C THR A 243 -5.28 -2.45 26.21
N PRO A 244 -3.98 -2.81 26.19
CA PRO A 244 -2.90 -1.92 26.58
C PRO A 244 -2.89 -0.63 25.73
N LEU A 245 -3.24 -0.74 24.44
CA LEU A 245 -3.34 0.41 23.56
C LEU A 245 -4.45 1.38 23.99
N THR A 246 -5.62 0.86 24.38
CA THR A 246 -6.74 1.67 24.89
C THR A 246 -6.34 2.42 26.17
N ARG A 247 -5.55 1.79 27.06
CA ARG A 247 -5.00 2.43 28.28
C ARG A 247 -4.08 3.60 27.90
N ILE A 248 -3.12 3.37 27.01
CA ILE A 248 -2.17 4.39 26.54
C ILE A 248 -2.92 5.57 25.92
N LEU A 249 -3.92 5.28 25.08
CA LEU A 249 -4.77 6.30 24.46
C LEU A 249 -5.50 7.17 25.49
N ALA A 250 -6.08 6.55 26.51
CA ALA A 250 -6.78 7.28 27.55
C ALA A 250 -5.83 8.21 28.32
N GLU A 251 -4.63 7.74 28.68
CA GLU A 251 -3.62 8.56 29.34
C GLU A 251 -3.14 9.74 28.48
N MET A 252 -3.00 9.53 27.16
CA MET A 252 -2.65 10.60 26.22
C MET A 252 -3.73 11.69 26.20
N LEU A 253 -5.01 11.30 26.14
CA LEU A 253 -6.15 12.22 26.14
C LEU A 253 -6.29 12.99 27.47
N VAL A 254 -6.02 12.36 28.62
CA VAL A 254 -6.02 13.06 29.93
C VAL A 254 -4.92 14.12 29.99
N LYS A 255 -3.70 13.78 29.53
CA LYS A 255 -2.57 14.71 29.50
C LYS A 255 -2.84 15.91 28.59
N GLU A 256 -3.53 15.68 27.47
CA GLU A 256 -3.99 16.75 26.58
C GLU A 256 -4.92 17.74 27.31
N ASN A 257 -5.87 17.24 28.10
CA ASN A 257 -6.85 18.09 28.80
C ASN A 257 -6.25 18.88 29.98
N THR A 258 -5.15 18.39 30.59
CA THR A 258 -4.61 18.93 31.86
C THR A 258 -3.41 19.86 31.71
N MET A 259 -2.58 19.71 30.68
CA MET A 259 -1.27 20.39 30.63
C MET A 259 -1.22 21.60 29.68
N THR A 260 -2.00 21.63 28.62
CA THR A 260 -1.91 22.68 27.60
C THR A 260 -3.25 22.81 26.90
N GLN A 261 -3.86 24.00 26.85
CA GLN A 261 -4.95 24.31 25.91
C GLN A 261 -4.55 24.17 24.42
N ARG A 262 -3.42 23.51 24.14
CA ARG A 262 -2.93 23.15 22.82
C ARG A 262 -2.90 21.63 22.71
N PRO A 263 -3.54 21.06 21.69
CA PRO A 263 -3.61 19.62 21.53
C PRO A 263 -2.25 18.96 21.39
N ALA A 264 -2.17 17.71 21.84
CA ALA A 264 -1.01 16.83 21.78
C ALA A 264 -0.77 16.28 20.36
N PHE A 265 -0.88 17.13 19.33
CA PHE A 265 -0.82 16.72 17.93
C PHE A 265 0.56 16.22 17.52
N LEU A 266 0.58 15.24 16.61
CA LEU A 266 1.78 14.94 15.84
C LEU A 266 2.18 16.23 15.11
N SER A 267 3.33 16.78 15.49
CA SER A 267 3.89 18.00 14.89
C SER A 267 5.36 17.74 14.56
N ARG A 268 5.89 18.42 13.54
CA ARG A 268 7.32 18.33 13.20
C ARG A 268 8.21 18.54 14.43
N ARG A 269 7.88 19.54 15.26
CA ARG A 269 8.61 19.85 16.50
C ARG A 269 8.61 18.67 17.48
N ARG A 270 7.47 18.00 17.65
CA ARG A 270 7.36 16.88 18.59
C ARG A 270 8.09 15.64 18.07
N VAL A 271 7.98 15.34 16.77
CA VAL A 271 8.75 14.21 16.19
C VAL A 271 10.26 14.49 16.28
N ALA A 272 10.70 15.71 15.97
CA ALA A 272 12.11 16.10 16.13
C ALA A 272 12.60 16.00 17.58
N SER A 273 11.72 16.24 18.58
CA SER A 273 12.08 16.07 20.00
C SER A 273 12.17 14.62 20.45
N ILE A 274 11.41 13.71 19.81
CA ILE A 274 11.40 12.28 20.16
C ILE A 274 12.58 11.57 19.47
N PHE A 275 12.91 11.97 18.24
CA PHE A 275 13.97 11.37 17.43
C PHE A 275 15.06 12.40 17.08
N PRO A 276 15.82 12.90 18.06
CA PRO A 276 16.89 13.84 17.80
C PRO A 276 17.97 13.19 16.93
N GLY A 277 18.38 13.86 15.85
CA GLY A 277 19.45 13.39 14.96
C GLY A 277 19.01 12.55 13.77
N TYR A 278 17.70 12.27 13.62
CA TYR A 278 17.16 11.54 12.48
C TYR A 278 16.43 12.49 11.50
N THR A 279 16.64 12.29 10.20
CA THR A 279 15.94 13.01 9.13
C THR A 279 14.61 12.33 8.82
N HIS A 280 13.51 13.08 8.84
CA HIS A 280 12.17 12.58 8.54
C HIS A 280 11.40 13.58 7.67
N ASP A 281 10.69 13.06 6.67
CA ASP A 281 9.75 13.84 5.86
C ASP A 281 8.32 13.61 6.35
N ILE A 282 7.79 14.57 7.11
CA ILE A 282 6.40 14.53 7.59
C ILE A 282 5.59 15.57 6.84
N TYR A 283 4.54 15.11 6.17
CA TYR A 283 3.54 15.93 5.53
C TYR A 283 2.30 15.99 6.43
N LEU A 284 2.13 17.08 7.16
CA LEU A 284 0.95 17.33 7.98
C LEU A 284 -0.01 18.26 7.21
N PRO A 285 -1.33 18.04 7.28
CA PRO A 285 -2.29 18.96 6.67
C PRO A 285 -2.18 20.35 7.30
N GLY A 286 -1.95 21.39 6.49
CA GLY A 286 -1.97 22.79 6.94
C GLY A 286 -0.61 23.48 7.11
N ASP A 287 0.50 22.82 6.75
CA ASP A 287 1.80 23.47 6.49
C ASP A 287 1.90 23.96 5.03
#